data_AF-A0A819V671-F1
#
_entry.id   AF-A0A819V671-F1
#
_cell.length_a   1.000
_cell.length_b   1.000
_cell.length_c   1.000
_cell.angle_alpha   90.00
_cell.angle_beta   90.00
_cell.angle_gamma   90.00
#
_symmetry.space_group_name_H-M   'P 1'
#
loop_
_entity.id
_entity.type
_entity.pdbx_description
1 polymer ?
#
loop_
_entity_poly.entity_id
_entity_poly.type
_entity_poly.pdbx_seq_one_letter_code
_entity_poly.pdbx_strand_id
1 'polypeptide(L)'
;MIFIFFSLAPINTVFQTIIGILPSWFRMALCLRRYYDTRLSFPHLINAYKYSFGLLVAIFSGLQRQFASAYINEISNPFFYVWILSQIINSGFKFAWDLKMDWGFFDQHAGENWFLRDEIVYPRRLYYYLVIIINFFLRYSWIIKVYLYIQIHYIEHLELIVFIFALL
;
A
#
# COMPACT_ATOMS: atom_id res chain seq x y z
N MET A 1 21.06 7.10 -28.74
CA MET A 1 20.27 6.06 -28.02
C MET A 1 19.98 6.45 -26.56
N ILE A 2 20.94 6.98 -25.79
CA ILE A 2 20.74 7.42 -24.39
C ILE A 2 19.76 8.61 -24.24
N PHE A 3 19.77 9.57 -25.17
CA PHE A 3 18.84 10.72 -25.16
C PHE A 3 17.35 10.35 -25.36
N ILE A 4 17.08 9.25 -26.08
CA ILE A 4 15.71 8.76 -26.30
C ILE A 4 15.15 8.15 -25.01
N PHE A 5 15.99 7.47 -24.21
CA PHE A 5 15.61 6.89 -22.92
C PHE A 5 15.19 7.96 -21.90
N PHE A 6 15.90 9.10 -21.84
CA PHE A 6 15.55 10.21 -20.95
C PHE A 6 14.24 10.91 -21.33
N SER A 7 13.92 11.03 -22.62
CA SER A 7 12.67 11.62 -23.09
C SER A 7 11.44 10.72 -22.82
N LEU A 8 11.64 9.40 -22.75
CA LEU A 8 10.59 8.41 -22.48
C LEU A 8 10.39 8.08 -20.99
N ALA A 9 11.34 8.42 -20.12
CA ALA A 9 11.24 8.20 -18.67
C ALA A 9 9.98 8.81 -18.01
N PRO A 10 9.57 10.06 -18.30
CA PRO A 10 8.32 10.61 -17.78
C PRO A 10 7.08 9.90 -18.36
N ILE A 11 7.11 9.53 -19.64
CA ILE A 11 6.01 8.81 -20.31
C ILE A 11 5.80 7.43 -19.66
N ASN A 12 6.88 6.71 -19.37
CA ASN A 12 6.85 5.42 -18.69
C ASN A 12 6.29 5.55 -17.26
N THR A 13 6.69 6.59 -16.53
CA THR A 13 6.23 6.84 -15.16
C THR A 13 4.73 7.12 -15.10
N VAL A 14 4.21 7.94 -16.02
CA VAL A 14 2.78 8.23 -16.13
C VAL A 14 2.01 6.95 -16.46
N PHE A 15 2.47 6.17 -17.44
CA PHE A 15 1.82 4.91 -17.82
C PHE A 15 1.77 3.89 -16.67
N GLN A 16 2.88 3.67 -15.96
CA GLN A 16 2.92 2.81 -14.78
C GLN A 16 1.96 3.27 -13.68
N THR A 17 1.85 4.58 -13.50
CA THR A 17 0.95 5.17 -12.50
C THR A 17 -0.51 4.92 -12.87
N ILE A 18 -0.89 5.11 -14.13
CA ILE A 18 -2.23 4.80 -14.64
C ILE A 18 -2.55 3.32 -14.37
N ILE A 19 -1.65 2.41 -14.75
CA ILE A 19 -1.84 0.97 -14.49
C ILE A 19 -2.02 0.69 -12.98
N GLY A 20 -1.21 1.31 -12.13
CA GLY A 20 -1.28 1.13 -10.67
C GLY A 20 -2.59 1.63 -10.04
N ILE A 21 -3.23 2.64 -10.65
CA ILE A 21 -4.49 3.24 -10.20
C ILE A 21 -5.69 2.35 -10.54
N LEU A 22 -5.68 1.67 -11.69
CA LEU A 22 -6.84 0.96 -12.24
C LEU A 22 -7.50 -0.03 -11.27
N PRO A 23 -6.78 -0.91 -10.54
CA PRO A 23 -7.43 -1.89 -9.66
C PRO A 23 -8.25 -1.23 -8.55
N SER A 24 -7.69 -0.20 -7.91
CA SER A 24 -8.37 0.56 -6.85
C SER A 24 -9.54 1.37 -7.43
N TRP A 25 -9.38 1.92 -8.63
CA TRP A 25 -10.43 2.68 -9.31
C TRP A 25 -11.64 1.80 -9.63
N PHE A 26 -11.43 0.65 -10.27
CA PHE A 26 -12.52 -0.25 -10.63
C PHE A 26 -13.29 -0.74 -9.39
N ARG A 27 -12.58 -1.07 -8.32
CA ARG A 27 -13.21 -1.48 -7.05
C ARG A 27 -14.03 -0.35 -6.43
N MET A 28 -13.50 0.88 -6.42
CA MET A 28 -14.22 2.05 -5.91
C MET A 28 -15.48 2.33 -6.74
N ALA A 29 -15.36 2.38 -8.07
CA ALA A 29 -16.47 2.62 -8.99
C ALA A 29 -17.58 1.57 -8.83
N LEU A 30 -17.20 0.29 -8.68
CA LEU A 30 -18.16 -0.79 -8.44
C LEU A 30 -18.89 -0.61 -7.10
N CYS A 31 -18.19 -0.20 -6.04
CA CYS A 31 -18.81 0.04 -4.74
C CYS A 31 -19.80 1.22 -4.79
N LEU A 32 -19.45 2.30 -5.49
CA LEU A 32 -20.34 3.45 -5.70
C LEU A 32 -21.56 3.08 -6.54
N ARG A 33 -21.37 2.26 -7.59
CA ARG A 33 -22.48 1.73 -8.38
C ARG A 33 -23.43 0.88 -7.54
N ARG A 34 -22.89 -0.06 -6.75
CA ARG A 34 -23.70 -0.88 -5.83
C ARG A 34 -24.47 -0.04 -4.82
N TYR A 35 -23.87 1.04 -4.31
CA TYR A 35 -24.58 2.01 -3.46
C TYR A 35 -25.73 2.70 -4.22
N TYR A 36 -25.49 3.16 -5.45
CA TYR A 36 -26.53 3.77 -6.26
C TYR A 36 -27.71 2.82 -6.51
N ASP A 37 -27.42 1.56 -6.85
CA ASP A 37 -28.42 0.55 -7.19
C ASP A 37 -29.24 0.09 -5.96
N THR A 38 -28.58 -0.12 -4.81
CA THR A 38 -29.22 -0.68 -3.60
C THR A 38 -29.66 0.35 -2.58
N ARG A 39 -29.11 1.57 -2.62
CA ARG A 39 -29.23 2.62 -1.59
C ARG A 39 -28.73 2.21 -0.19
N LEU A 40 -28.04 1.07 -0.07
CA LEU A 40 -27.44 0.62 1.17
C LEU A 40 -26.05 1.25 1.35
N SER A 41 -25.93 2.19 2.29
CA SER A 41 -24.67 2.87 2.58
C SER A 41 -23.59 1.92 3.10
N PHE A 42 -23.97 0.98 3.97
CA PHE A 42 -23.10 -0.08 4.46
C PHE A 42 -23.36 -1.40 3.71
N PRO A 43 -22.31 -2.14 3.28
CA PRO A 43 -20.88 -1.85 3.39
C PRO A 43 -20.33 -1.01 2.22
N HIS A 44 -21.17 -0.59 1.26
CA HIS A 44 -20.74 -0.09 -0.04
C HIS A 44 -19.93 1.22 0.01
N LEU A 45 -20.41 2.25 0.72
CA LEU A 45 -19.69 3.53 0.81
C LEU A 45 -18.38 3.40 1.61
N ILE A 46 -18.38 2.61 2.68
CA ILE A 46 -17.16 2.37 3.46
C ILE A 46 -16.12 1.63 2.61
N ASN A 47 -16.56 0.65 1.81
CA ASN A 47 -15.67 0.01 0.84
C ASN A 47 -15.17 0.98 -0.23
N ALA A 48 -16.01 1.85 -0.78
CA ALA A 48 -15.57 2.87 -1.73
C ALA A 48 -14.46 3.77 -1.13
N TYR A 49 -14.66 4.20 0.11
CA TYR A 49 -13.66 4.97 0.86
C TYR A 49 -12.38 4.16 1.16
N LYS A 50 -12.50 2.87 1.49
CA LYS A 50 -11.35 1.97 1.63
C LYS A 50 -10.51 1.89 0.34
N TYR A 51 -11.16 1.83 -0.82
CA TYR A 51 -10.46 1.77 -2.12
C TYR A 51 -9.90 3.12 -2.56
N SER A 52 -10.44 4.26 -2.10
CA SER A 52 -9.88 5.57 -2.41
C SER A 52 -8.48 5.77 -1.82
N PHE A 53 -8.19 5.24 -0.63
CA PHE A 53 -6.81 5.23 -0.11
C PHE A 53 -5.84 4.41 -0.97
N GLY A 54 -6.32 3.35 -1.61
CA GLY A 54 -5.55 2.61 -2.61
C GLY A 54 -5.21 3.45 -3.85
N LEU A 55 -6.10 4.36 -4.24
CA LEU A 55 -5.82 5.33 -5.31
C LEU A 55 -4.76 6.34 -4.88
N LEU A 56 -4.88 6.89 -3.66
CA LEU A 56 -3.90 7.84 -3.13
C LEU A 56 -2.49 7.23 -3.09
N VAL A 57 -2.36 5.98 -2.63
CA VAL A 57 -1.09 5.25 -2.68
C VAL A 57 -0.50 5.21 -4.09
N ALA A 58 -1.29 4.84 -5.09
CA ALA A 58 -0.81 4.74 -6.47
C ALA A 58 -0.44 6.12 -7.05
N ILE A 59 -1.27 7.14 -6.80
CA ILE A 59 -1.05 8.52 -7.25
C ILE A 59 0.24 9.08 -6.63
N PHE A 60 0.40 9.05 -5.31
CA PHE A 60 1.57 9.62 -4.65
C PHE A 60 2.85 8.83 -4.94
N SER A 61 2.76 7.51 -5.16
CA SER A 61 3.87 6.70 -5.67
C SER A 61 4.29 7.17 -7.07
N GLY A 62 3.33 7.48 -7.94
CA GLY A 62 3.57 8.04 -9.27
C GLY A 62 4.18 9.44 -9.23
N LEU A 63 3.61 10.34 -8.42
CA LEU A 63 4.13 11.70 -8.23
C LEU A 63 5.55 11.71 -7.67
N GLN A 64 5.83 10.84 -6.70
CA GLN A 64 7.18 10.67 -6.16
C GLN A 64 8.19 10.33 -7.26
N ARG A 65 7.86 9.38 -8.16
CA ARG A 65 8.72 9.03 -9.30
C ARG A 65 8.80 10.15 -10.35
N GLN A 66 7.67 10.79 -10.64
CA GLN A 66 7.58 11.82 -11.67
C GLN A 66 8.44 13.04 -11.34
N PHE A 67 8.50 13.40 -10.05
CA PHE A 67 9.27 14.54 -9.56
C PHE A 67 10.60 14.13 -8.91
N ALA A 68 11.06 12.89 -9.07
CA ALA A 68 12.27 12.40 -8.42
C ALA A 68 13.51 13.24 -8.76
N SER A 69 13.63 13.72 -10.01
CA SER A 69 14.75 14.55 -10.47
C SER A 69 14.77 15.98 -9.92
N ALA A 70 13.68 16.45 -9.33
CA ALA A 70 13.58 17.78 -8.73
C ALA A 70 14.14 17.82 -7.29
N TYR A 71 14.52 16.68 -6.72
CA TYR A 71 14.94 16.52 -5.34
C TYR A 71 16.28 15.76 -5.28
N ILE A 72 17.05 15.97 -4.21
CA ILE A 72 18.37 15.36 -4.04
C ILE A 72 18.24 13.84 -3.86
N ASN A 73 17.22 13.40 -3.15
CA ASN A 73 16.88 12.00 -2.89
C ASN A 73 15.38 11.84 -2.59
N GLU A 74 14.88 10.61 -2.45
CA GLU A 74 13.46 10.36 -2.17
C GLU A 74 13.02 10.95 -0.82
N ILE A 75 13.91 11.02 0.19
CA ILE A 75 13.59 11.58 1.52
C ILE A 75 13.34 13.09 1.44
N SER A 76 14.04 13.79 0.56
CA SER A 76 13.82 15.22 0.32
C SER A 76 12.57 15.52 -0.52
N ASN A 77 11.95 14.49 -1.13
CA ASN A 77 10.74 14.64 -1.93
C ASN A 77 9.49 14.64 -1.02
N PRO A 78 8.69 15.73 -0.96
CA PRO A 78 7.50 15.79 -0.11
C PRO A 78 6.46 14.71 -0.44
N PHE A 79 6.37 14.26 -1.70
CA PHE A 79 5.45 13.19 -2.10
C PHE A 79 5.78 11.85 -1.44
N PHE A 80 7.02 11.63 -1.01
CA PHE A 80 7.40 10.43 -0.24
C PHE A 80 6.62 10.37 1.08
N TYR A 81 6.56 11.45 1.85
CA TYR A 81 5.85 11.46 3.14
C TYR A 81 4.34 11.29 2.97
N VAL A 82 3.76 11.91 1.95
CA VAL A 82 2.33 11.76 1.64
C VAL A 82 2.04 10.33 1.16
N TRP A 83 2.96 9.71 0.41
CA TRP A 83 2.88 8.30 0.04
C TRP A 83 2.96 7.39 1.28
N ILE A 84 3.87 7.64 2.22
CA ILE A 84 3.97 6.89 3.49
C ILE A 84 2.67 7.00 4.29
N LEU A 85 2.11 8.20 4.45
CA LEU A 85 0.85 8.40 5.15
C LEU A 85 -0.29 7.62 4.46
N SER A 86 -0.35 7.69 3.13
CA SER A 86 -1.34 6.95 2.34
C SER A 86 -1.19 5.44 2.53
N GLN A 87 0.04 4.93 2.60
CA GLN A 87 0.34 3.53 2.83
C GLN A 87 -0.10 3.05 4.22
N ILE A 88 0.16 3.84 5.26
CA ILE A 88 -0.26 3.55 6.63
C ILE A 88 -1.79 3.44 6.68
N ILE A 89 -2.49 4.45 6.17
CA ILE A 89 -3.96 4.48 6.22
C ILE A 89 -4.55 3.33 5.38
N ASN A 90 -4.07 3.14 4.14
CA ASN A 90 -4.56 2.09 3.25
C ASN A 90 -4.34 0.69 3.83
N SER A 91 -3.14 0.41 4.35
CA SER A 91 -2.80 -0.92 4.91
C SER A 91 -3.56 -1.18 6.22
N GLY A 92 -3.60 -0.18 7.10
CA GLY A 92 -4.32 -0.26 8.37
C GLY A 92 -5.82 -0.44 8.17
N PHE A 93 -6.45 0.35 7.30
CA PHE A 93 -7.86 0.21 6.98
C PHE A 93 -8.16 -1.18 6.44
N LYS A 94 -7.45 -1.63 5.39
CA LYS A 94 -7.70 -2.94 4.78
C LYS A 94 -7.51 -4.08 5.77
N PHE A 95 -6.46 -4.03 6.59
CA PHE A 95 -6.22 -5.04 7.61
C PHE A 95 -7.32 -5.07 8.68
N ALA A 96 -7.71 -3.90 9.20
CA ALA A 96 -8.80 -3.80 10.17
C ALA A 96 -10.14 -4.26 9.58
N TRP A 97 -10.39 -3.96 8.30
CA TRP A 97 -11.56 -4.44 7.58
C TRP A 97 -11.56 -5.96 7.47
N ASP A 98 -10.44 -6.57 7.06
CA ASP A 98 -10.35 -8.03 7.00
C ASP A 98 -10.71 -8.60 8.39
N LEU A 99 -9.97 -8.21 9.44
CA LEU A 99 -10.18 -8.71 10.80
C LEU A 99 -11.64 -8.61 11.25
N LYS A 100 -12.26 -7.44 11.05
CA LYS A 100 -13.64 -7.21 11.51
C LYS A 100 -14.69 -7.88 10.64
N MET A 101 -14.62 -7.67 9.33
CA MET A 101 -15.71 -7.99 8.41
C MET A 101 -15.58 -9.36 7.79
N ASP A 102 -14.36 -9.77 7.42
CA ASP A 102 -14.16 -11.04 6.71
C ASP A 102 -13.88 -12.18 7.71
N TRP A 103 -13.26 -11.87 8.85
CA TRP A 103 -12.79 -12.84 9.84
C TRP A 103 -13.63 -12.87 11.13
N GLY A 104 -14.39 -11.81 11.43
CA GLY A 104 -15.28 -11.77 12.60
C GLY A 104 -14.54 -11.65 13.93
N PHE A 105 -13.33 -11.08 13.95
CA PHE A 105 -12.46 -11.02 15.14
C PHE A 105 -13.05 -10.24 16.32
N PHE A 106 -14.09 -9.44 16.08
CA PHE A 106 -14.79 -8.67 17.11
C PHE A 106 -16.25 -9.07 17.25
N ASP A 107 -16.66 -10.19 16.66
CA ASP A 107 -18.01 -10.70 16.82
C ASP A 107 -18.13 -11.44 18.15
N GLN A 108 -18.97 -10.90 19.04
CA GLN A 108 -19.19 -11.43 20.38
C GLN A 108 -20.07 -12.69 20.38
N HIS A 109 -20.66 -13.05 19.23
CA HIS A 109 -21.53 -14.22 19.07
C HIS A 109 -20.81 -15.47 18.53
N ALA A 110 -19.48 -15.43 18.41
CA ALA A 110 -18.63 -16.46 17.79
C ALA A 110 -18.59 -17.87 18.45
N GLY A 111 -19.51 -18.17 19.37
CA GLY A 111 -19.64 -19.48 20.02
C GLY A 111 -18.32 -20.01 20.61
N GLU A 112 -17.92 -21.22 20.22
CA GLU A 112 -16.66 -21.87 20.66
C GLU A 112 -15.40 -21.36 19.93
N ASN A 113 -15.57 -20.48 18.93
CA ASN A 113 -14.49 -19.97 18.10
C ASN A 113 -14.04 -18.62 18.64
N TRP A 114 -13.02 -18.62 19.50
CA TRP A 114 -12.51 -17.39 20.10
C TRP A 114 -12.00 -16.42 19.02
N PHE A 115 -12.77 -15.35 18.76
CA PHE A 115 -12.49 -14.29 17.78
C PHE A 115 -12.50 -14.72 16.30
N LEU A 116 -13.37 -15.65 15.90
CA LEU A 116 -13.56 -16.03 14.49
C LEU A 116 -15.06 -16.16 14.20
N ARG A 117 -15.51 -15.83 12.98
CA ARG A 117 -16.92 -16.03 12.57
C ARG A 117 -17.39 -17.49 12.78
N ASP A 118 -18.69 -17.68 13.00
CA ASP A 118 -19.30 -18.99 13.28
C ASP A 118 -19.11 -20.02 12.15
N GLU A 119 -19.17 -19.57 10.89
CA GLU A 119 -18.99 -20.45 9.73
C GLU A 119 -17.52 -20.60 9.32
N ILE A 120 -16.85 -21.60 9.91
CA ILE A 120 -15.48 -21.96 9.59
C ILE A 120 -15.44 -22.98 8.44
N VAL A 121 -14.76 -22.61 7.35
CA VAL A 121 -14.53 -23.44 6.15
C VAL A 121 -13.43 -24.49 6.37
N TYR A 122 -12.36 -24.16 7.11
CA TYR A 122 -11.26 -25.09 7.37
C TYR A 122 -11.40 -25.80 8.73
N PRO A 123 -11.13 -27.11 8.79
CA PRO A 123 -11.32 -27.89 10.02
C PRO A 123 -10.33 -27.54 11.13
N ARG A 124 -9.18 -26.90 10.82
CA ARG A 124 -8.17 -26.52 11.82
C ARG A 124 -8.06 -24.99 11.94
N ARG A 125 -8.32 -24.48 13.15
CA ARG A 125 -8.23 -23.04 13.50
C ARG A 125 -6.84 -22.45 13.24
N LEU A 126 -5.78 -23.24 13.34
CA LEU A 126 -4.40 -22.79 13.09
C LEU A 126 -4.21 -22.14 11.72
N TYR A 127 -4.86 -22.67 10.66
CA TYR A 127 -4.76 -22.10 9.32
C TYR A 127 -5.27 -20.66 9.26
N TYR A 128 -6.32 -20.35 10.02
CA TYR A 128 -6.87 -19.01 10.08
C TYR A 128 -5.86 -18.03 10.67
N TYR A 129 -5.30 -18.34 11.83
CA TYR A 129 -4.30 -17.48 12.47
C TYR A 129 -3.04 -17.31 11.61
N LEU A 130 -2.57 -18.37 10.95
CA LEU A 130 -1.44 -18.29 10.02
C LEU A 130 -1.73 -17.35 8.85
N VAL A 131 -2.91 -17.44 8.23
CA VAL A 131 -3.28 -16.57 7.12
C VAL A 131 -3.46 -15.12 7.57
N ILE A 132 -3.99 -14.86 8.78
CA ILE A 132 -4.03 -13.49 9.36
C ILE A 132 -2.62 -12.92 9.48
N ILE A 133 -1.69 -13.69 10.04
CA ILE A 133 -0.29 -13.27 10.24
C ILE A 133 0.37 -12.99 8.88
N ILE A 134 0.22 -13.89 7.92
CA ILE A 134 0.76 -13.71 6.56
C ILE A 134 0.14 -12.47 5.90
N ASN A 135 -1.18 -12.29 6.00
CA ASN A 135 -1.89 -11.15 5.43
C ASN A 135 -1.39 -9.84 6.05
N PHE A 136 -1.12 -9.80 7.36
CA PHE A 136 -0.51 -8.65 8.03
C PHE A 136 0.85 -8.32 7.40
N PHE A 137 1.79 -9.26 7.36
CA PHE A 137 3.12 -9.01 6.81
C PHE A 137 3.10 -8.60 5.34
N LEU A 138 2.25 -9.22 4.52
CA LEU A 138 2.09 -8.86 3.12
C LEU A 138 1.55 -7.43 2.95
N ARG A 139 0.57 -7.01 3.77
CA ARG A 139 0.01 -5.66 3.73
C ARG A 139 1.03 -4.59 4.14
N TYR A 140 1.96 -4.90 5.04
CA TYR A 140 3.02 -4.00 5.49
C TYR A 140 4.38 -4.23 4.82
N SER A 141 4.45 -5.05 3.76
CA SER A 141 5.68 -5.35 3.01
C SER A 141 6.37 -4.11 2.44
N TRP A 142 5.64 -3.02 2.25
CA TRP A 142 6.20 -1.73 1.83
C TRP A 142 7.19 -1.13 2.84
N ILE A 143 7.12 -1.51 4.12
CA ILE A 143 8.10 -1.09 5.14
C ILE A 143 9.48 -1.64 4.78
N ILE A 144 9.56 -2.86 4.25
CA ILE A 144 10.83 -3.46 3.80
C ILE A 144 11.42 -2.62 2.66
N LYS A 145 10.59 -2.18 1.70
CA LYS A 145 11.03 -1.29 0.63
C LYS A 145 11.64 0.01 1.17
N VAL A 146 10.98 0.64 2.16
CA VAL A 146 11.47 1.87 2.79
C VAL A 146 12.76 1.64 3.56
N TYR A 147 12.83 0.55 4.34
CA TYR A 147 14.02 0.19 5.10
C TYR A 147 15.23 -0.03 4.17
N LEU A 148 15.08 -0.84 3.12
CA LEU A 148 16.15 -1.11 2.15
C LEU A 148 16.62 0.17 1.46
N TYR A 149 15.69 1.05 1.09
CA TYR A 149 16.04 2.33 0.48
C TYR A 149 16.92 3.21 1.39
N ILE A 150 16.53 3.34 2.68
CA ILE A 150 17.30 4.12 3.66
C ILE A 150 18.69 3.50 3.89
N GLN A 151 18.76 2.17 4.02
CA GLN A 151 20.03 1.47 4.27
C GLN A 151 21.03 1.64 3.11
N ILE A 152 20.58 1.46 1.87
CA ILE A 152 21.45 1.55 0.69
C ILE A 152 22.06 2.96 0.58
N HIS A 153 21.26 4.02 0.69
CA HIS A 153 21.80 5.37 0.59
C HIS A 153 22.68 5.76 1.78
N TYR A 154 22.41 5.25 2.98
CA TYR A 154 23.31 5.51 4.12
C TYR A 154 24.70 4.90 3.89
N ILE A 155 24.75 3.67 3.36
CA ILE A 155 26.01 2.98 3.06
C ILE A 155 26.78 3.72 1.94
N GLU A 156 26.12 4.13 0.86
CA GLU A 156 26.75 4.90 -0.23
C GLU A 156 27.38 6.22 0.26
N HIS A 157 26.68 6.96 1.12
CA HIS A 157 27.22 8.19 1.70
C HIS A 157 28.44 7.92 2.60
N LEU A 158 28.44 6.83 3.36
CA LEU A 158 29.56 6.45 4.20
C LEU A 158 30.79 6.05 3.37
N GLU A 159 30.59 5.23 2.32
CA GLU A 159 31.68 4.83 1.41
C GLU A 159 32.30 6.02 0.67
N LEU A 160 31.48 6.97 0.19
CA LEU A 160 31.96 8.19 -0.45
C LEU A 160 32.82 9.03 0.50
N ILE A 161 32.38 9.19 1.76
CA ILE A 161 33.12 9.92 2.78
C ILE A 161 34.46 9.24 3.05
N VAL A 162 34.47 7.92 3.26
CA VAL A 162 35.70 7.14 3.49
C VAL A 162 36.65 7.24 2.29
N PHE A 163 36.13 7.19 1.06
CA PHE A 163 36.93 7.37 -0.15
C PHE A 163 37.57 8.76 -0.24
N ILE A 164 36.84 9.83 0.10
CA ILE A 164 37.38 11.19 0.14
C ILE A 164 38.47 11.31 1.21
N PHE A 165 38.27 10.75 2.40
CA PHE A 165 39.28 10.74 3.46
C PHE A 165 40.51 9.90 3.13
N ALA A 166 40.37 8.83 2.35
CA ALA A 166 41.50 8.01 1.92
C ALA A 166 42.35 8.68 0.80
N LEU A 167 41.83 9.71 0.16
CA LEU A 167 42.51 10.50 -0.88
C LEU A 167 43.16 11.80 -0.35
N LEU A 168 42.90 12.15 0.91
CA LEU A 168 43.53 13.27 1.63
C LEU A 168 44.73 12.78 2.44
#